data_AF-A0A8U0ILG9-F1
#
_entry.id   AF-A0A8U0ILG9-F1
#
_cell.length_a   1.000
_cell.length_b   1.000
_cell.length_c   1.000
_cell.angle_alpha   90.00
_cell.angle_beta   90.00
_cell.angle_gamma   90.00
#
_symmetry.space_group_name_H-M   'P 1'
#
loop_
_entity.id
_entity.type
_entity.pdbx_description
1 polymer ?
#
loop_
_entity_poly.entity_id
_entity_poly.type
_entity_poly.pdbx_seq_one_letter_code
_entity_poly.pdbx_strand_id
1 'polypeptide(L)'
;MQTEKTINRAKKIDESLEIIAKIEEVVGVPLTESRRALQVAGEYVMSDSMFVEQVVQAMTEAAGFAIETGHDDLASDAIQNVTDLETLVSDDE
;
A
#
# COMPACT_ATOMS: atom_id res chain seq x y z
N MET A 1 -2.43 30.10 -10.10
CA MET A 1 -3.19 28.84 -9.94
C MET A 1 -2.20 27.70 -10.11
N GLN A 2 -1.75 27.13 -9.00
CA GLN A 2 -0.99 25.88 -8.99
C GLN A 2 -1.52 25.12 -7.78
N THR A 3 -2.59 24.37 -7.99
CA THR A 3 -3.02 23.34 -7.05
C THR A 3 -2.02 22.21 -7.20
N GLU A 4 -0.93 22.28 -6.45
CA GLU A 4 -0.09 21.13 -6.18
C GLU A 4 -1.01 20.00 -5.71
N LYS A 5 -0.96 18.87 -6.40
CA LYS A 5 -1.60 17.63 -5.95
C LYS A 5 -0.91 17.24 -4.66
N THR A 6 -1.35 17.78 -3.53
CA THR A 6 -0.99 17.24 -2.22
C THR A 6 -1.56 15.83 -2.21
N ILE A 7 -0.72 14.83 -2.46
CA ILE A 7 -1.11 13.43 -2.31
C ILE A 7 -1.51 13.31 -0.83
N ASN A 8 -2.81 13.16 -0.57
CA ASN A 8 -3.28 13.05 0.79
C ASN A 8 -2.86 11.67 1.31
N ARG A 9 -1.82 11.66 2.14
CA ARG A 9 -1.20 10.45 2.71
C ARG A 9 -2.23 9.47 3.26
N ALA A 10 -3.19 9.96 4.05
CA ALA A 10 -4.26 9.13 4.62
C ALA A 10 -5.13 8.49 3.53
N LYS A 11 -5.52 9.27 2.51
CA LYS A 11 -6.29 8.75 1.37
C LYS A 11 -5.51 7.69 0.59
N LYS A 12 -4.19 7.85 0.47
CA LYS A 12 -3.35 6.95 -0.31
C LYS A 12 -3.08 5.63 0.41
N ILE A 13 -2.97 5.69 1.73
CA ILE A 13 -3.00 4.52 2.61
C ILE A 13 -4.33 3.77 2.44
N ASP A 14 -5.47 4.46 2.52
CA ASP A 14 -6.79 3.82 2.36
C ASP A 14 -6.94 3.13 0.99
N GLU A 15 -6.52 3.81 -0.09
CA GLU A 15 -6.50 3.23 -1.45
C GLU A 15 -5.63 1.97 -1.52
N SER A 16 -4.46 1.99 -0.88
CA SER A 16 -3.54 0.86 -0.83
C SER A 16 -4.13 -0.34 -0.08
N LEU A 17 -4.79 -0.08 1.06
CA LEU A 17 -5.48 -1.12 1.83
C LEU A 17 -6.64 -1.75 1.04
N GLU A 18 -7.35 -0.97 0.24
CA GLU A 18 -8.41 -1.46 -0.65
C GLU A 18 -7.86 -2.35 -1.77
N ILE A 19 -6.72 -1.96 -2.37
CA ILE A 19 -6.06 -2.75 -3.41
C ILE A 19 -5.54 -4.07 -2.85
N ILE A 20 -4.89 -4.07 -1.68
CA ILE A 20 -4.48 -5.29 -0.97
C ILE A 20 -5.68 -6.22 -0.79
N ALA A 21 -6.80 -5.71 -0.28
CA ALA A 21 -8.00 -6.51 -0.06
C ALA A 21 -8.56 -7.11 -1.36
N LYS A 22 -8.55 -6.36 -2.47
CA LYS A 22 -8.98 -6.86 -3.78
C LYS A 22 -8.04 -7.94 -4.30
N ILE A 23 -6.73 -7.77 -4.14
CA ILE A 23 -5.76 -8.79 -4.54
C ILE A 23 -5.95 -10.06 -3.71
N GLU A 24 -6.16 -9.97 -2.39
CA GLU A 24 -6.48 -11.15 -1.56
C GLU A 24 -7.75 -11.87 -2.02
N GLU A 25 -8.80 -11.13 -2.37
CA GLU A 25 -10.06 -11.71 -2.86
C GLU A 25 -9.87 -12.44 -4.19
N VAL A 26 -9.09 -11.86 -5.10
CA VAL A 26 -8.87 -12.39 -6.45
C VAL A 26 -7.88 -13.56 -6.45
N VAL A 27 -6.78 -13.44 -5.70
CA VAL A 27 -5.73 -14.47 -5.59
C VAL A 27 -6.19 -15.63 -4.70
N GLY A 28 -7.16 -15.39 -3.80
CA GLY A 28 -7.66 -16.39 -2.85
C GLY A 28 -6.66 -16.76 -1.75
N VAL A 29 -5.54 -16.02 -1.66
CA VAL A 29 -4.52 -16.16 -0.62
C VAL A 29 -4.68 -14.98 0.34
N PRO A 30 -4.98 -15.23 1.62
CA PRO A 30 -5.00 -14.16 2.60
C PRO A 30 -3.56 -13.67 2.85
N LEU A 31 -3.31 -12.39 2.63
CA LEU A 31 -2.09 -11.67 3.04
C LEU A 31 -2.15 -11.39 4.55
N THR A 32 -2.57 -12.40 5.31
CA THR A 32 -2.90 -12.30 6.74
C THR A 32 -1.74 -11.82 7.57
N GLU A 33 -0.49 -12.12 7.19
CA GLU A 33 0.68 -11.66 7.93
C GLU A 33 0.95 -10.17 7.69
N SER A 34 0.97 -9.74 6.43
CA SER A 34 1.18 -8.33 6.02
C SER A 34 0.04 -7.44 6.51
N ARG A 35 -1.21 -7.93 6.45
CA ARG A 35 -2.40 -7.23 6.94
C ARG A 35 -2.42 -7.12 8.47
N ARG A 36 -1.92 -8.13 9.18
CA ARG A 36 -1.79 -8.11 10.64
C ARG A 36 -0.61 -7.24 11.08
N ALA A 37 0.50 -7.24 10.34
CA ALA A 37 1.61 -6.33 10.54
C ALA A 37 1.16 -4.88 10.36
N LEU A 38 0.33 -4.60 9.35
CA LEU A 38 -0.33 -3.32 9.15
C LEU A 38 -1.28 -2.93 10.27
N GLN A 39 -2.12 -3.85 10.74
CA GLN A 39 -3.06 -3.58 11.82
C GLN A 39 -2.32 -3.29 13.13
N VAL A 40 -1.27 -4.06 13.44
CA VAL A 40 -0.39 -3.81 14.59
C VAL A 40 0.36 -2.49 14.42
N ALA A 41 0.83 -2.18 13.21
CA ALA A 41 1.48 -0.91 12.92
C ALA A 41 0.52 0.27 13.15
N GLY A 42 -0.72 0.21 12.64
CA GLY A 42 -1.72 1.26 12.87
C GLY A 42 -2.12 1.44 14.34
N GLU A 43 -2.02 0.40 15.17
CA GLU A 43 -2.31 0.48 16.61
C GLU A 43 -1.12 0.94 17.47
N TYR A 44 0.12 0.65 17.06
CA TYR A 44 1.31 0.87 17.89
C TYR A 44 2.30 1.90 17.36
N VAL A 45 2.22 2.26 16.07
CA VAL A 45 3.18 3.16 15.46
C VAL A 45 2.81 4.60 15.80
N MET A 46 3.65 5.23 16.62
CA MET A 46 3.56 6.67 16.94
C MET A 46 4.09 7.56 15.80
N SER A 47 4.59 6.99 14.70
CA SER A 47 5.26 7.70 13.59
C SER A 47 4.68 7.31 12.24
N ASP A 48 3.97 8.23 11.59
CA ASP A 48 3.32 8.03 10.28
C ASP A 48 4.26 7.42 9.21
N SER A 49 5.57 7.65 9.29
CA SER A 49 6.60 7.04 8.42
C SER A 49 6.64 5.51 8.48
N MET A 50 6.74 4.94 9.68
CA MET A 50 6.86 3.49 9.87
C MET A 50 5.57 2.77 9.48
N PHE A 51 4.41 3.43 9.63
CA PHE A 51 3.15 2.88 9.13
C PHE A 51 3.10 2.84 7.60
N VAL A 52 3.56 3.91 6.93
CA VAL A 52 3.64 3.93 5.46
C VAL A 52 4.62 2.89 4.91
N GLU A 53 5.77 2.68 5.56
CA GLU A 53 6.70 1.61 5.17
C GLU A 53 6.05 0.22 5.22
N GLN A 54 5.23 -0.05 6.24
CA GLN A 54 4.49 -1.30 6.34
C GLN A 54 3.42 -1.43 5.23
N VAL A 55 2.79 -0.32 4.84
CA VAL A 55 1.84 -0.30 3.70
C VAL A 55 2.56 -0.58 2.39
N VAL A 56 3.74 0.03 2.19
CA VAL A 56 4.58 -0.21 1.01
C VAL A 56 5.00 -1.69 0.92
N GLN A 57 5.42 -2.29 2.04
CA GLN A 57 5.78 -3.71 2.07
C GLN A 57 4.61 -4.62 1.69
N ALA A 58 3.45 -4.42 2.33
CA ALA A 58 2.26 -5.22 2.05
C ALA A 58 1.76 -5.05 0.60
N MET A 59 1.84 -3.83 0.06
CA MET A 59 1.49 -3.54 -1.34
C MET A 59 2.46 -4.17 -2.33
N THR A 60 3.76 -4.19 -2.02
CA THR A 60 4.78 -4.83 -2.86
C THR A 60 4.57 -6.33 -2.93
N GLU A 61 4.25 -6.95 -1.79
CA GLU A 61 3.91 -8.37 -1.72
C GLU A 61 2.62 -8.68 -2.51
N ALA A 62 1.57 -7.87 -2.32
CA ALA A 62 0.33 -7.99 -3.07
C ALA A 62 0.56 -7.85 -4.59
N ALA A 63 1.39 -6.89 -5.01
CA ALA A 63 1.77 -6.73 -6.41
C ALA A 63 2.47 -7.99 -6.95
N GLY A 64 3.37 -8.59 -6.18
CA GLY A 64 4.03 -9.86 -6.53
C GLY A 64 3.01 -10.98 -6.79
N PHE A 65 2.05 -11.15 -5.88
CA PHE A 65 0.98 -12.14 -6.05
C PHE A 65 0.09 -11.85 -7.26
N ALA A 66 -0.26 -10.58 -7.50
CA ALA A 66 -1.05 -10.19 -8.67
C ALA A 66 -0.31 -10.49 -9.98
N ILE A 67 1.01 -10.28 -10.04
CA ILE A 67 1.84 -10.64 -11.20
C ILE A 67 1.86 -12.17 -11.40
N GLU A 68 2.10 -12.93 -10.33
CA GLU A 68 2.20 -14.39 -10.39
C GLU A 68 0.89 -15.06 -10.83
N THR A 69 -0.25 -14.41 -10.56
CA THR A 69 -1.58 -14.90 -10.92
C THR A 69 -2.11 -14.33 -12.24
N GLY A 70 -1.35 -13.46 -12.91
CA GLY A 70 -1.71 -12.88 -14.22
C GLY A 70 -2.71 -11.73 -14.15
N HIS A 71 -2.80 -11.05 -13.01
CA HIS A 71 -3.61 -9.85 -12.80
C HIS A 71 -2.76 -8.58 -12.98
N ASP A 72 -2.29 -8.35 -14.21
CA ASP A 72 -1.38 -7.25 -14.56
C ASP A 72 -1.95 -5.86 -14.21
N ASP A 73 -3.27 -5.66 -14.34
CA ASP A 73 -3.94 -4.40 -13.98
C ASP A 73 -3.83 -4.12 -12.47
N LEU A 74 -4.08 -5.14 -11.63
CA LEU A 74 -3.97 -5.03 -10.17
C LEU A 74 -2.52 -4.87 -9.72
N ALA A 75 -1.59 -5.54 -10.40
CA ALA A 75 -0.16 -5.37 -10.16
C ALA A 75 0.30 -3.94 -10.48
N SER A 76 -0.15 -3.38 -11.60
CA SER A 76 0.17 -2.01 -12.00
C SER A 76 -0.39 -1.00 -11.00
N ASP A 77 -1.65 -1.17 -10.57
CA ASP A 77 -2.27 -0.31 -9.56
C ASP A 77 -1.54 -0.38 -8.21
N ALA A 78 -1.08 -1.57 -7.82
CA ALA A 78 -0.32 -1.77 -6.60
C ALA A 78 1.07 -1.10 -6.66
N ILE A 79 1.82 -1.29 -7.76
CA ILE A 79 3.14 -0.67 -7.96
C ILE A 79 3.06 0.86 -8.01
N GLN A 80 2.03 1.41 -8.65
CA GLN A 80 1.83 2.86 -8.71
C GLN A 80 1.60 3.43 -7.31
N ASN A 81 0.81 2.76 -6.48
CA ASN A 81 0.59 3.20 -5.10
C ASN A 81 1.84 3.05 -4.22
N VAL A 82 2.66 2.02 -4.41
CA VAL A 82 3.98 1.91 -3.74
C VAL A 82 4.82 3.14 -4.07
N THR A 83 4.93 3.49 -5.34
CA THR A 83 5.73 4.64 -5.80
C THR A 83 5.23 5.96 -5.21
N ASP A 84 3.90 6.15 -5.17
CA ASP A 84 3.27 7.33 -4.57
C ASP A 84 3.53 7.41 -3.05
N LEU A 85 3.51 6.27 -2.34
CA LEU A 85 3.77 6.19 -0.90
C LEU A 85 5.26 6.40 -0.56
N GLU A 86 6.19 5.85 -1.36
CA GLU A 86 7.63 6.08 -1.18
C GLU A 86 8.02 7.55 -1.41
N THR A 87 7.37 8.20 -2.37
CA THR A 87 7.52 9.65 -2.60
C THR A 87 7.06 10.45 -1.38
N LEU A 88 5.94 10.05 -0.75
CA LEU A 88 5.43 10.68 0.47
C LEU A 88 6.35 10.49 1.69
N VAL A 89 7.07 9.38 1.80
CA VAL A 89 8.07 9.18 2.87
C VAL A 89 9.30 10.05 2.63
N SER A 90 9.73 10.17 1.37
CA SER A 90 10.91 10.93 0.99
C SER A 90 10.75 12.45 1.14
N ASP A 91 9.52 12.97 1.02
CA ASP A 91 9.22 14.40 1.19
C ASP A 91 9.08 14.83 2.67
N ASP A 92 9.00 13.88 3.63
CA ASP A 92 8.86 14.15 5.07
C ASP A 92 10.21 14.08 5.85
N GLU A 93 11.32 13.72 5.19
CA GLU A 93 12.71 13.77 5.74
C GLU A 93 13.41 15.12 5.50
#